data_AF-A0A0D6SAX6-F1
#
_entry.id   AF-A0A0D6SAX6-F1
#
_cell.length_a   1.000
_cell.length_b   1.000
_cell.length_c   1.000
_cell.angle_alpha   90.00
_cell.angle_beta   90.00
_cell.angle_gamma   90.00
#
_symmetry.space_group_name_H-M   'P 1'
#
loop_
_entity.id
_entity.type
_entity.pdbx_description
1 polymer ?
#
loop_
_entity_poly.entity_id
_entity_poly.type
_entity_poly.pdbx_seq_one_letter_code
_entity_poly.pdbx_strand_id
1 'polypeptide(L)'
;MGGSKPVNNVDLPNIIFVRWQSLVEPQVYNVRIDIPEWVREEMLAPRTEYCSVTKQVDTSYRKMIGIGLAPGGIAKAWVGGACLPFKEIGRFVGVVERKGPSQGQTEGRFYRAPSEAARAYIEQHGIPYDSW
;
A
#
# COMPACT_ATOMS: atom_id res chain seq x y z
N MET A 1 5.20 -11.70 13.67
CA MET A 1 4.64 -10.36 13.32
C MET A 1 5.80 -9.40 13.16
N GLY A 2 5.84 -8.58 12.12
CA GLY A 2 6.84 -7.52 11.99
C GLY A 2 6.53 -6.40 12.98
N GLY A 3 7.52 -5.96 13.76
CA GLY A 3 7.40 -4.77 14.60
C GLY A 3 7.41 -3.49 13.77
N SER A 4 6.84 -2.41 14.31
CA SER A 4 7.04 -1.08 13.73
C SER A 4 8.51 -0.68 13.81
N LYS A 5 9.00 0.01 12.78
CA LYS A 5 10.33 0.63 12.76
C LYS A 5 10.14 2.15 12.71
N PRO A 6 10.01 2.82 13.87
CA PRO A 6 9.80 4.26 13.88
C PRO A 6 11.02 4.97 13.31
N VAL A 7 10.78 5.99 12.49
CA VAL A 7 11.78 6.95 12.05
C VAL A 7 11.36 8.29 12.64
N ASN A 8 12.19 8.83 13.55
CA ASN A 8 11.89 10.04 14.30
C ASN A 8 12.76 11.21 13.78
N ASN A 9 12.34 12.45 14.06
CA ASN A 9 13.05 13.67 13.68
C ASN A 9 13.29 13.81 12.15
N VAL A 10 12.30 13.40 11.36
CA VAL A 10 12.30 13.56 9.90
C VAL A 10 11.01 14.25 9.45
N ASP A 11 11.08 14.94 8.33
CA ASP A 11 9.92 15.56 7.69
C ASP A 11 8.96 14.50 7.12
N LEU A 12 7.75 14.96 6.77
CA LEU A 12 6.77 14.13 6.06
C LEU A 12 7.35 13.58 4.76
N PRO A 13 6.99 12.34 4.36
CA PRO A 13 7.55 11.71 3.18
C PRO A 13 7.23 12.52 1.92
N ASN A 14 8.24 12.71 1.08
CA ASN A 14 8.06 13.22 -0.28
C ASN A 14 7.97 12.12 -1.33
N ILE A 15 8.47 10.93 -1.03
CA ILE A 15 8.55 9.79 -1.94
C ILE A 15 8.38 8.52 -1.11
N ILE A 16 7.63 7.55 -1.64
CA ILE A 16 7.56 6.19 -1.11
C ILE A 16 7.94 5.21 -2.22
N PHE A 17 8.88 4.33 -1.94
CA PHE A 17 9.20 3.21 -2.81
C PHE A 17 8.61 1.93 -2.25
N VAL A 18 7.86 1.22 -3.06
CA VAL A 18 7.25 -0.06 -2.68
C VAL A 18 7.73 -1.13 -3.64
N ARG A 19 8.15 -2.27 -3.09
CA ARG A 19 8.44 -3.50 -3.84
C ARG A 19 7.62 -4.62 -3.23
N TRP A 20 6.92 -5.38 -4.06
CA TRP A 20 6.07 -6.46 -3.60
C TRP A 20 6.07 -7.63 -4.56
N GLN A 21 5.74 -8.79 -4.00
CA GLN A 21 5.62 -10.04 -4.72
C GLN A 21 4.13 -10.35 -4.91
N SER A 22 3.68 -10.53 -6.14
CA SER A 22 2.39 -11.16 -6.42
C SER A 22 2.50 -12.66 -6.13
N LEU A 23 1.49 -13.23 -5.48
CA LEU A 23 1.44 -14.69 -5.22
C LEU A 23 0.67 -15.42 -6.31
N VAL A 24 -0.30 -14.74 -6.90
CA VAL A 24 -1.17 -15.24 -7.97
C VAL A 24 -0.41 -15.27 -9.30
N GLU A 25 0.39 -14.25 -9.54
CA GLU A 25 1.33 -14.18 -10.64
C GLU A 25 2.72 -14.32 -10.02
N PRO A 26 3.60 -15.21 -10.50
CA PRO A 26 4.98 -15.29 -10.01
C PRO A 26 5.80 -14.10 -10.54
N GLN A 27 5.42 -12.90 -10.13
CA GLN A 27 6.00 -11.63 -10.55
C GLN A 27 6.27 -10.75 -9.33
N VAL A 28 7.38 -10.04 -9.37
CA VAL A 28 7.71 -8.99 -8.40
C VAL A 28 7.61 -7.66 -9.11
N TYR A 29 6.96 -6.71 -8.45
CA TYR A 29 6.78 -5.36 -8.93
C TYR A 29 7.49 -4.38 -8.00
N ASN A 30 7.93 -3.26 -8.57
CA ASN A 30 8.31 -2.10 -7.80
C ASN A 30 7.61 -0.86 -8.36
N VAL A 31 7.37 0.11 -7.48
CA VAL A 31 6.76 1.39 -7.85
C VAL A 31 7.35 2.50 -7.00
N ARG A 32 7.55 3.65 -7.64
CA ARG A 32 7.84 4.93 -6.98
C ARG A 32 6.54 5.73 -6.90
N ILE A 33 6.18 6.16 -5.71
CA ILE A 33 5.03 7.03 -5.45
C ILE A 33 5.59 8.36 -4.96
N ASP A 34 5.54 9.37 -5.82
CA ASP A 34 5.80 10.74 -5.39
C ASP A 34 4.60 11.23 -4.58
N ILE A 35 4.86 11.76 -3.39
CA ILE A 35 3.84 12.31 -2.49
C ILE A 35 3.65 13.78 -2.85
N PRO A 36 2.50 14.16 -3.43
CA PRO A 36 2.23 15.54 -3.80
C PRO A 36 2.21 16.45 -2.57
N GLU A 37 2.47 17.73 -2.79
CA GLU A 37 2.45 18.73 -1.72
C GLU A 37 1.10 18.80 -0.98
N TRP A 38 -0.01 18.77 -1.71
CA TRP A 38 -1.36 18.77 -1.11
C TRP A 38 -1.56 17.64 -0.10
N VAL A 39 -0.90 16.48 -0.30
CA VAL A 39 -0.98 15.37 0.66
C VAL A 39 -0.29 15.76 1.96
N ARG A 40 0.92 16.33 1.88
CA ARG A 40 1.65 16.81 3.07
C ARG A 40 0.89 17.93 3.78
N GLU A 41 0.28 18.85 3.04
CA GLU A 41 -0.60 19.88 3.60
C GLU A 41 -1.79 19.27 4.34
N GLU A 42 -2.45 18.26 3.76
CA GLU A 42 -3.55 17.54 4.42
C GLU A 42 -3.11 16.77 5.66
N MET A 43 -1.86 16.28 5.71
CA MET A 43 -1.31 15.62 6.90
C MET A 43 -1.01 16.62 8.02
N LEU A 44 -0.72 17.89 7.70
CA LEU A 44 -0.46 18.97 8.65
C LEU A 44 -1.73 19.72 9.08
N ALA A 45 -2.82 19.61 8.34
CA ALA A 45 -4.07 20.30 8.63
C ALA A 45 -4.88 19.59 9.73
N PRO A 46 -5.15 20.24 10.89
CA PRO A 46 -6.06 19.70 11.88
C PRO A 46 -7.50 19.72 11.34
N ARG A 47 -8.27 18.67 11.66
CA ARG A 47 -9.69 18.57 11.32
C ARG A 47 -10.49 18.19 12.55
N THR A 48 -11.55 18.95 12.82
CA THR A 48 -12.48 18.69 13.92
C THR A 48 -13.75 18.07 13.36
N GLU A 49 -13.98 16.79 13.64
CA GLU A 49 -15.17 16.07 13.20
C GLU A 49 -15.56 14.97 14.18
N TYR A 50 -16.75 14.39 13.99
CA TYR A 50 -17.19 13.26 14.80
C TYR A 50 -16.33 12.03 14.48
N CYS A 51 -15.61 11.54 15.48
CA CYS A 51 -14.80 10.34 15.34
C CYS A 51 -15.61 9.09 15.74
N SER A 52 -15.77 8.17 14.79
CA SER A 52 -16.51 6.93 15.00
C SER A 52 -15.79 5.95 15.95
N VAL A 53 -14.48 6.11 16.17
CA VAL A 53 -13.66 5.29 17.07
C VAL A 53 -13.85 5.69 18.52
N THR A 54 -13.78 7.00 18.81
CA THR A 54 -13.90 7.56 20.18
C THR A 54 -15.34 7.92 20.54
N LYS A 55 -16.26 7.95 19.57
CA LYS A 55 -17.69 8.29 19.71
C LYS A 55 -17.95 9.74 20.14
N GLN A 56 -17.04 10.66 19.84
CA GLN A 56 -17.14 12.08 20.18
C GLN A 56 -16.57 12.97 19.07
N VAL A 57 -16.77 14.28 19.17
CA VAL A 57 -16.12 15.24 18.28
C VAL A 57 -14.68 15.42 18.72
N ASP A 58 -13.74 15.09 17.84
CA ASP A 58 -12.31 15.16 18.09
C ASP A 58 -11.61 16.00 17.03
N THR A 59 -10.51 16.64 17.43
CA THR A 59 -9.57 17.24 16.47
C THR A 59 -8.46 16.23 16.17
N SER A 60 -8.31 15.85 14.90
CA SER A 60 -7.34 14.86 14.45
C SER A 60 -6.61 15.31 13.17
N TYR A 61 -5.64 14.49 12.75
CA TYR A 61 -4.81 14.72 11.56
C TYR A 61 -4.81 13.46 10.69
N ARG A 62 -4.52 13.62 9.40
CA ARG A 62 -4.27 12.46 8.53
C ARG A 62 -2.85 11.96 8.73
N LYS A 63 -2.66 11.04 9.67
CA LYS A 63 -1.34 10.54 10.09
C LYS A 63 -0.88 9.28 9.35
N MET A 64 -1.63 8.81 8.36
CA MET A 64 -1.39 7.54 7.68
C MET A 64 -1.41 7.70 6.17
N ILE A 65 -0.48 7.03 5.50
CA ILE A 65 -0.58 6.73 4.06
C ILE A 65 -0.80 5.23 3.95
N GLY A 66 -1.98 4.84 3.45
CA GLY A 66 -2.31 3.46 3.13
C GLY A 66 -1.93 3.16 1.69
N ILE A 67 -1.34 1.99 1.43
CA ILE A 67 -0.97 1.54 0.09
C ILE A 67 -1.57 0.16 -0.14
N GLY A 68 -2.49 0.06 -1.10
CA GLY A 68 -3.06 -1.17 -1.59
C GLY A 68 -2.21 -1.69 -2.75
N LEU A 69 -1.87 -2.98 -2.72
CA LEU A 69 -1.04 -3.63 -3.71
C LEU A 69 -1.83 -4.79 -4.32
N ALA A 70 -1.96 -4.78 -5.64
CA ALA A 70 -2.72 -5.77 -6.38
C ALA A 70 -1.84 -6.55 -7.37
N PRO A 71 -2.30 -7.73 -7.85
CA PRO A 71 -1.80 -8.36 -9.06
C PRO A 71 -1.83 -7.40 -10.28
N GLY A 72 -1.15 -7.75 -11.37
CA GLY A 72 -1.06 -6.88 -12.56
C GLY A 72 -0.23 -5.61 -12.34
N GLY A 73 0.54 -5.55 -11.24
CA GLY A 73 1.46 -4.45 -10.96
C GLY A 73 0.80 -3.16 -10.51
N ILE A 74 -0.43 -3.20 -9.99
CA ILE A 74 -1.11 -1.98 -9.55
C ILE A 74 -0.84 -1.66 -8.09
N ALA A 75 -0.57 -0.39 -7.81
CA ALA A 75 -0.64 0.18 -6.46
C ALA A 75 -1.66 1.33 -6.42
N LYS A 76 -2.44 1.39 -5.34
CA LYS A 76 -3.28 2.57 -5.01
C LYS A 76 -2.85 3.12 -3.66
N ALA A 77 -2.83 4.43 -3.53
CA ALA A 77 -2.43 5.07 -2.29
C ALA A 77 -3.49 6.06 -1.80
N TRP A 78 -3.64 6.16 -0.48
CA TRP A 78 -4.58 7.06 0.18
C TRP A 78 -3.93 7.71 1.39
N VAL A 79 -4.27 8.96 1.66
CA VAL A 79 -3.92 9.66 2.90
C VAL A 79 -5.14 9.67 3.83
N GLY A 80 -4.96 9.31 5.10
CA GLY A 80 -6.06 9.18 6.05
C GLY A 80 -5.62 9.22 7.51
N GLY A 81 -6.59 9.08 8.41
CA GLY A 81 -6.41 9.08 9.85
C GLY A 81 -7.43 8.17 10.52
N ALA A 82 -7.22 7.81 11.78
CA ALA A 82 -8.14 6.90 12.49
C ALA A 82 -9.58 7.45 12.57
N CYS A 83 -9.72 8.77 12.62
CA CYS A 83 -11.00 9.47 12.73
C CYS A 83 -11.41 10.18 11.43
N LEU A 84 -10.52 10.27 10.44
CA LEU A 84 -10.73 11.11 9.25
C LEU A 84 -10.89 10.24 8.00
N PRO A 85 -11.79 10.58 7.07
CA PRO A 85 -11.94 9.82 5.84
C PRO A 85 -10.67 9.88 4.98
N PHE A 86 -10.41 8.77 4.30
CA PHE A 86 -9.29 8.63 3.39
C PHE A 86 -9.52 9.44 2.10
N LYS A 87 -8.48 10.13 1.64
CA LYS A 87 -8.45 10.79 0.34
C LYS A 87 -7.49 10.02 -0.56
N GLU A 88 -7.93 9.70 -1.78
CA GLU A 88 -7.08 9.02 -2.75
C GLU A 88 -5.94 9.94 -3.19
N ILE A 89 -4.72 9.43 -3.12
CA ILE A 89 -3.52 10.07 -3.66
C ILE A 89 -3.43 9.77 -5.15
N GLY A 90 -3.66 8.51 -5.52
CA GLY A 90 -3.75 8.09 -6.91
C GLY A 90 -3.62 6.59 -7.11
N ARG A 91 -3.69 6.21 -8.38
CA ARG A 91 -3.41 4.89 -8.93
C ARG A 91 -2.08 4.91 -9.67
N PHE A 92 -1.25 3.91 -9.43
CA PHE A 92 0.09 3.79 -9.98
C PHE A 92 0.28 2.43 -10.62
N VAL A 93 1.01 2.40 -11.73
CA VAL A 93 1.43 1.18 -12.42
C VAL A 93 2.89 0.93 -12.08
N GLY A 94 3.13 -0.15 -11.35
CA GLY A 94 4.45 -0.65 -11.03
C GLY A 94 5.09 -1.34 -12.23
N VAL A 95 6.42 -1.41 -12.18
CA VAL A 95 7.23 -2.11 -13.19
C VAL A 95 7.71 -3.44 -12.63
N VAL A 96 7.96 -4.39 -13.53
CA VAL A 96 8.54 -5.68 -13.16
C VAL A 96 9.96 -5.50 -12.60
N GLU A 97 10.18 -5.97 -11.38
CA GLU A 97 11.49 -6.09 -10.75
C GLU A 97 12.21 -7.33 -11.28
N ARG A 98 13.11 -7.12 -12.25
CA ARG A 98 13.85 -8.20 -12.93
C ARG A 98 14.73 -9.01 -12.00
N LYS A 99 15.21 -8.43 -10.89
CA LYS A 99 16.01 -9.17 -9.91
C LYS A 99 15.17 -10.08 -9.01
N GLY A 100 13.85 -10.10 -9.20
CA GLY A 100 12.95 -10.96 -8.45
C GLY A 100 12.88 -10.60 -6.95
N PRO A 101 12.31 -11.51 -6.13
CA PRO A 101 11.89 -11.20 -4.75
C PRO A 101 13.05 -10.94 -3.80
N SER A 102 14.21 -11.53 -4.10
CA SER A 102 15.42 -11.49 -3.28
C SER A 102 16.56 -10.72 -3.92
N GLN A 103 16.28 -9.88 -4.92
CA GLN A 103 17.32 -9.10 -5.62
C GLN A 103 18.43 -9.98 -6.21
N GLY A 104 18.09 -11.17 -6.72
CA GLY A 104 19.01 -12.12 -7.33
C GLY A 104 19.65 -13.12 -6.36
N GLN A 105 19.38 -13.02 -5.05
CA GLN A 105 20.07 -13.84 -4.05
C GLN A 105 19.50 -15.25 -3.89
N THR A 106 18.29 -15.52 -4.37
CA THR A 106 17.61 -16.82 -4.21
C THR A 106 17.24 -17.48 -5.53
N GLU A 107 17.95 -17.17 -6.62
CA GLU A 107 17.67 -17.74 -7.96
C GLU A 107 16.20 -17.54 -8.39
N GLY A 108 15.57 -16.45 -7.95
CA GLY A 108 14.16 -16.16 -8.24
C GLY A 108 13.14 -16.93 -7.40
N ARG A 109 13.53 -17.63 -6.32
CA ARG A 109 12.57 -18.31 -5.43
C ARG A 109 11.59 -17.32 -4.79
N PHE A 110 10.30 -17.53 -5.05
CA PHE A 110 9.17 -16.80 -4.50
C PHE A 110 8.88 -17.25 -3.05
N TYR A 111 8.38 -16.34 -2.19
CA TYR A 111 8.15 -16.61 -0.76
C TYR A 111 7.32 -17.87 -0.49
N ARG A 112 6.16 -18.02 -1.14
CA ARG A 112 5.36 -19.25 -1.13
C ARG A 112 4.38 -19.26 -2.31
N ALA A 113 4.01 -20.45 -2.79
CA ALA A 113 2.86 -20.61 -3.68
C ALA A 113 1.54 -20.34 -2.92
N PRO A 114 0.44 -20.01 -3.62
CA PRO A 114 -0.90 -20.04 -3.04
C PRO A 114 -1.18 -21.40 -2.38
N SER A 115 -1.96 -21.42 -1.29
CA SER A 115 -2.46 -22.69 -0.73
C SER A 115 -3.38 -23.39 -1.74
N GLU A 116 -3.62 -24.69 -1.58
CA GLU A 116 -4.52 -25.42 -2.48
C GLU A 116 -5.93 -24.81 -2.53
N ALA A 117 -6.47 -24.41 -1.37
CA ALA A 117 -7.76 -23.72 -1.29
C ALA A 117 -7.75 -22.37 -2.05
N ALA A 118 -6.67 -21.59 -1.93
CA ALA A 118 -6.53 -20.34 -2.67
C ALA A 118 -6.40 -20.60 -4.18
N ARG A 119 -5.63 -21.62 -4.58
CA ARG A 119 -5.48 -22.02 -5.99
C ARG A 119 -6.82 -22.44 -6.59
N ALA A 120 -7.56 -23.33 -5.92
CA ALA A 120 -8.88 -23.76 -6.36
C ALA A 120 -9.87 -22.59 -6.48
N TYR A 121 -9.84 -21.65 -5.53
CA TYR A 121 -10.67 -20.45 -5.59
C TYR A 121 -10.34 -19.57 -6.81
N ILE A 122 -9.04 -19.36 -7.09
CA ILE A 122 -8.56 -18.59 -8.24
C ILE A 122 -8.94 -19.28 -9.55
N GLU A 123 -8.81 -20.60 -9.64
CA GLU A 123 -9.20 -21.37 -10.83
C GLU A 123 -10.71 -21.26 -11.09
N GLN A 124 -11.53 -21.23 -10.03
CA GLN A 124 -12.98 -21.14 -10.15
C GLN A 124 -13.49 -19.72 -10.48
N HIS A 125 -12.90 -18.67 -9.88
CA HIS A 125 -13.43 -17.31 -9.94
C HIS A 125 -12.59 -16.34 -10.76
N GLY A 126 -11.35 -16.72 -11.09
CA GLY A 126 -10.37 -15.84 -11.70
C GLY A 126 -9.89 -14.73 -10.75
N ILE A 127 -9.26 -13.73 -11.33
CA ILE A 127 -8.72 -12.56 -10.63
C ILE A 127 -9.24 -11.31 -11.36
N PRO A 128 -9.90 -10.38 -10.67
CA PRO A 128 -10.56 -9.26 -11.32
C PRO A 128 -9.59 -8.10 -11.58
N TYR A 129 -8.72 -8.26 -12.59
CA TYR A 129 -7.65 -7.30 -12.92
C TYR A 129 -8.11 -5.86 -13.17
N ASP A 130 -9.38 -5.67 -13.53
CA ASP A 130 -9.97 -4.36 -13.85
C ASP A 130 -10.73 -3.71 -12.67
N SER A 131 -10.84 -4.39 -11.52
CA SER A 131 -11.67 -3.94 -10.39
C SER A 131 -10.98 -2.96 -9.44
N TRP A 132 -9.65 -2.89 -9.49
CA TRP A 132 -8.85 -2.00 -8.67
C TRP A 132 -8.38 -0.81 -9.48
#